data_AF-A0A946JXT1-F1
#
_entry.id   AF-A0A946JXT1-F1
#
_cell.length_a   1.000
_cell.length_b   1.000
_cell.length_c   1.000
_cell.angle_alpha   90.00
_cell.angle_beta   90.00
_cell.angle_gamma   90.00
#
_symmetry.space_group_name_H-M   'P 1'
#
loop_
_entity.id
_entity.type
_entity.pdbx_description
1 polymer ?
#
loop_
_entity_poly.entity_id
_entity_poly.type
_entity_poly.pdbx_seq_one_letter_code
_entity_poly.pdbx_strand_id
1 'polypeptide(L)'
;MADKTPDLAPPEKILPALIHHYSLDNPAASVLDTTRLIDLLSKLPALSAEDHLDTLAAQLETHAPGGVFSKDDMAVISFVDEAVTEVLARTDLDFKVESFIRNLAPRVAALGLTKNIHAITAPNELFDLIDLIIEECIGWSEDLGFLGHQFMEKVSETISGHSSSRLSTAQCIKDLKAVFKKEAPLFKRLEKRLCERELDVLSGKKGEFISAEALNKAMTGNQLPLFIIFMLQGPWYEFLQDVYIHYGGDTSKEWLTVVKLTEAIMWSLQPGKDRTKQSELTQSIPAHIKSFCKKAEFDTKLIISALADLEAEYESINAGDPSEGCDFDLLSTDDSMAAVLQEASSKTVDQIKKIPLDQWFLYDDPAEPDEKVARIKLILNWTETKQLLLTNHNRRKVVHLSYGEMMNHLNSCVLRKLNPIKSATETFRAHLFAVLKAVSKQNKKEKKIEAQQERRAVSKEYSHQRKEDLGKELELLRQQAVKKKNRAMILRHKVQKKYDAAAATVNSLKPDAWVTLSIMEGVQTPCKLVAIIASNQTYIFANRAGLKVAEYSASQLAHMIVTENSEILDTGAEFESALATVVSGLREDKSKSYEELTGDSS
;
A
#
# COMPACT_ATOMS: atom_id res chain seq x y z
N MET A 1 -9.43 -17.88 26.72
CA MET A 1 -8.53 -16.70 26.77
C MET A 1 -9.42 -15.48 26.63
N ALA A 2 -9.52 -14.65 27.68
CA ALA A 2 -10.36 -13.47 27.66
C ALA A 2 -9.83 -12.48 26.61
N ASP A 3 -10.68 -12.13 25.66
CA ASP A 3 -10.43 -11.21 24.57
C ASP A 3 -10.20 -9.81 25.16
N LYS A 4 -8.94 -9.46 25.43
CA LYS A 4 -8.55 -8.09 25.79
C LYS A 4 -8.64 -7.23 24.54
N THR A 5 -9.86 -6.89 24.18
CA THR A 5 -10.12 -5.79 23.25
C THR A 5 -9.54 -4.52 23.89
N PRO A 6 -8.62 -3.81 23.22
CA PRO A 6 -8.02 -2.61 23.78
C PRO A 6 -9.13 -1.57 24.02
N ASP A 7 -9.14 -0.96 25.21
CA ASP A 7 -10.09 0.12 25.51
C ASP A 7 -9.99 1.22 24.44
N LEU A 8 -11.13 1.55 23.85
CA LEU A 8 -11.25 2.65 22.90
C LEU A 8 -10.82 3.96 23.58
N ALA A 9 -10.12 4.81 22.84
CA ALA A 9 -9.71 6.13 23.33
C ALA A 9 -10.95 6.93 23.82
N PRO A 10 -10.81 7.83 24.80
CA PRO A 10 -11.93 8.68 25.21
C PRO A 10 -12.44 9.50 24.01
N PRO A 11 -13.76 9.80 23.93
CA PRO A 11 -14.35 10.51 22.79
C PRO A 11 -13.63 11.82 22.46
N GLU A 12 -13.18 12.51 23.51
CA GLU A 12 -12.42 13.78 23.45
C GLU A 12 -11.13 13.69 22.63
N LYS A 13 -10.55 12.50 22.48
CA LYS A 13 -9.34 12.26 21.68
C LYS A 13 -9.65 11.70 20.29
N ILE A 14 -10.87 11.20 20.08
CA ILE A 14 -11.28 10.59 18.81
C ILE A 14 -11.66 11.67 17.81
N LEU A 15 -12.53 12.61 18.20
CA LEU A 15 -13.05 13.62 17.29
C LEU A 15 -11.95 14.52 16.69
N PRO A 16 -10.97 15.03 17.47
CA PRO A 16 -9.85 15.78 16.90
C PRO A 16 -8.99 14.93 15.94
N ALA A 17 -8.89 13.62 16.18
CA ALA A 17 -8.15 12.73 15.30
C ALA A 17 -8.90 12.51 13.98
N LEU A 18 -10.23 12.35 14.00
CA LEU A 18 -11.04 12.26 12.79
C LEU A 18 -10.97 13.55 11.96
N ILE A 19 -11.08 14.71 12.60
CA ILE A 19 -10.97 16.01 11.93
C ILE A 19 -9.61 16.17 11.23
N HIS A 20 -8.53 15.77 11.92
CA HIS A 20 -7.18 15.77 11.34
C HIS A 20 -7.05 14.78 10.18
N HIS A 21 -7.65 13.58 10.30
CA HIS A 21 -7.61 12.57 9.25
C HIS A 21 -8.29 13.03 7.96
N TYR A 22 -9.52 13.55 8.07
CA TYR A 22 -10.32 13.99 6.92
C TYR A 22 -9.94 15.38 6.40
N SER A 23 -8.95 16.05 7.02
CA SER A 23 -8.43 17.35 6.58
C SER A 23 -9.52 18.40 6.37
N LEU A 24 -10.51 18.46 7.27
CA LEU A 24 -11.67 19.33 7.11
C LEU A 24 -11.28 20.82 7.25
N ASP A 25 -11.46 21.57 6.15
CA ASP A 25 -11.22 23.01 6.06
C ASP A 25 -12.14 23.80 7.01
N ASN A 26 -11.79 25.06 7.27
CA ASN A 26 -12.42 25.90 8.29
C ASN A 26 -13.51 26.81 7.68
N PRO A 27 -14.81 26.51 7.81
CA PRO A 27 -15.83 27.54 7.79
C PRO A 27 -16.16 27.98 9.21
N ALA A 28 -16.41 29.28 9.38
CA ALA A 28 -16.88 29.86 10.62
C ALA A 28 -18.36 29.48 10.85
N ALA A 29 -18.63 28.29 11.40
CA ALA A 29 -19.99 27.84 11.70
C ALA A 29 -20.25 27.80 13.21
N SER A 30 -21.47 28.20 13.60
CA SER A 30 -21.91 28.33 14.99
C SER A 30 -22.57 27.04 15.50
N VAL A 31 -22.52 26.81 16.81
CA VAL A 31 -22.94 25.59 17.56
C VAL A 31 -24.44 25.18 17.39
N LEU A 32 -25.25 25.89 16.58
CA LEU A 32 -26.69 25.61 16.34
C LEU A 32 -26.97 24.57 15.23
N ASP A 33 -25.95 23.95 14.62
CA ASP A 33 -26.07 23.19 13.37
C ASP A 33 -26.34 21.68 13.50
N THR A 34 -25.98 21.02 14.61
CA THR A 34 -26.09 19.54 14.74
C THR A 34 -27.53 19.03 14.74
N THR A 35 -28.47 19.69 15.42
CA THR A 35 -29.90 19.30 15.42
C THR A 35 -30.53 19.48 14.05
N ARG A 36 -30.13 20.52 13.30
CA ARG A 36 -30.55 20.72 11.90
C ARG A 36 -30.00 19.63 11.00
N LEU A 37 -28.74 19.23 11.17
CA LEU A 37 -28.15 18.12 10.42
C LEU A 37 -28.86 16.80 10.73
N ILE A 38 -29.15 16.50 11.99
CA ILE A 38 -29.89 15.29 12.37
C ILE A 38 -31.29 15.28 11.73
N ASP A 39 -32.00 16.41 11.72
CA ASP A 39 -33.31 16.54 11.05
C ASP A 39 -33.18 16.32 9.52
N LEU A 40 -32.15 16.87 8.89
CA LEU A 40 -31.87 16.65 7.46
C LEU A 40 -31.58 15.18 7.15
N LEU A 41 -30.70 14.53 7.93
CA LEU A 41 -30.38 13.10 7.77
C LEU A 41 -31.64 12.22 7.88
N SER A 42 -32.59 12.59 8.72
CA SER A 42 -33.86 11.86 8.87
C SER A 42 -34.81 12.02 7.69
N LYS A 43 -34.60 13.04 6.85
CA LYS A 43 -35.44 13.41 5.70
C LYS A 43 -34.81 13.05 4.35
N LEU A 44 -33.57 12.55 4.35
CA LEU A 44 -32.93 12.10 3.12
C LEU A 44 -33.77 10.99 2.47
N PRO A 45 -34.02 11.07 1.15
CA PRO A 45 -34.74 10.02 0.44
C PRO A 45 -33.90 8.73 0.43
N ALA A 46 -34.58 7.60 0.25
CA ALA A 46 -33.87 6.36 -0.06
C ALA A 46 -33.18 6.49 -1.43
N LEU A 47 -31.98 5.92 -1.53
CA LEU A 47 -31.19 5.92 -2.75
C LEU A 47 -31.96 5.30 -3.92
N SER A 48 -31.92 5.99 -5.06
CA SER A 48 -32.43 5.50 -6.33
C SER A 48 -31.45 4.48 -6.95
N ALA A 49 -31.83 3.85 -8.06
CA ALA A 49 -30.89 3.01 -8.82
C ALA A 49 -29.74 3.84 -9.43
N GLU A 50 -29.96 5.14 -9.70
CA GLU A 50 -28.98 6.02 -10.32
C GLU A 50 -27.97 6.56 -9.28
N ASP A 51 -28.43 6.83 -8.06
CA ASP A 51 -27.62 7.45 -6.99
C ASP A 51 -27.11 6.43 -5.95
N HIS A 52 -27.19 5.13 -6.26
CA HIS A 52 -26.96 4.04 -5.30
C HIS A 52 -25.56 3.99 -4.67
N LEU A 53 -24.58 4.73 -5.21
CA LEU A 53 -23.21 4.83 -4.68
C LEU A 53 -22.95 6.13 -3.91
N ASP A 54 -23.91 7.04 -3.86
CA ASP A 54 -23.72 8.34 -3.23
C ASP A 54 -23.46 8.19 -1.73
N THR A 55 -22.35 8.79 -1.30
CA THR A 55 -22.00 8.96 0.11
C THR A 55 -22.98 9.91 0.79
N LEU A 56 -23.07 9.87 2.12
CA LEU A 56 -23.86 10.82 2.89
C LEU A 56 -23.44 12.27 2.61
N ALA A 57 -22.13 12.52 2.47
CA ALA A 57 -21.63 13.83 2.09
C ALA A 57 -22.21 14.30 0.74
N ALA A 58 -22.20 13.45 -0.29
CA ALA A 58 -22.77 13.76 -1.59
C ALA A 58 -24.30 13.97 -1.52
N GLN A 59 -25.02 13.13 -0.78
CA GLN A 59 -26.47 13.27 -0.58
C GLN A 59 -26.81 14.60 0.12
N LEU A 60 -26.01 15.02 1.11
CA LEU A 60 -26.19 16.29 1.80
C LEU A 60 -25.91 17.48 0.89
N GLU A 61 -24.90 17.42 0.02
CA GLU A 61 -24.64 18.48 -0.97
C GLU A 61 -25.79 18.61 -1.98
N THR A 62 -26.36 17.49 -2.44
CA THR A 62 -27.47 17.47 -3.39
C THR A 62 -28.79 17.97 -2.77
N HIS A 63 -29.12 17.54 -1.55
CA HIS A 63 -30.40 17.86 -0.92
C HIS A 63 -30.38 19.11 -0.04
N ALA A 64 -29.20 19.58 0.36
CA ALA A 64 -29.00 20.82 1.11
C ALA A 64 -27.79 21.61 0.56
N PRO A 65 -27.85 22.07 -0.71
CA PRO A 65 -26.75 22.78 -1.34
C PRO A 65 -26.39 24.05 -0.56
N GLY A 66 -25.12 24.21 -0.24
CA GLY A 66 -24.62 25.33 0.57
C GLY A 66 -24.86 25.17 2.08
N GLY A 67 -25.24 23.99 2.55
CA GLY A 67 -25.28 23.66 3.98
C GLY A 67 -23.88 23.73 4.58
N VAL A 68 -23.70 24.57 5.60
CA VAL A 68 -22.46 24.65 6.37
C VAL A 68 -22.71 23.96 7.70
N PHE A 69 -21.93 22.94 8.01
CA PHE A 69 -22.02 22.18 9.26
C PHE A 69 -20.69 22.24 10.03
N SER A 70 -20.72 21.90 11.32
CA SER A 70 -19.51 21.91 12.14
C SER A 70 -18.50 20.84 11.68
N LYS A 71 -17.21 21.07 11.95
CA LYS A 71 -16.14 20.08 11.64
C LYS A 71 -16.36 18.78 12.38
N ASP A 72 -16.82 18.88 13.61
CA ASP A 72 -17.14 17.78 14.49
C ASP A 72 -18.22 16.90 13.84
N ASP A 73 -19.30 17.51 13.37
CA ASP A 73 -20.39 16.80 12.70
C ASP A 73 -19.93 16.17 11.38
N MET A 74 -19.23 16.94 10.54
CA MET A 74 -18.72 16.45 9.25
C MET A 74 -17.70 15.32 9.42
N ALA A 75 -16.88 15.34 10.48
CA ALA A 75 -15.96 14.25 10.79
C ALA A 75 -16.70 12.95 11.14
N VAL A 76 -17.86 13.03 11.79
CA VAL A 76 -18.74 11.88 12.02
C VAL A 76 -19.35 11.39 10.70
N ILE A 77 -19.81 12.29 9.83
CA ILE A 77 -20.34 11.92 8.51
C ILE A 77 -19.31 11.17 7.67
N SER A 78 -18.11 11.75 7.47
CA SER A 78 -17.04 11.13 6.70
C SER A 78 -16.61 9.78 7.27
N PHE A 79 -16.56 9.67 8.60
CA PHE A 79 -16.28 8.39 9.25
C PHE A 79 -17.34 7.33 8.97
N VAL A 80 -18.62 7.69 9.01
CA VAL A 80 -19.70 6.75 8.69
C VAL A 80 -19.65 6.33 7.23
N ASP A 81 -19.39 7.26 6.31
CA ASP A 81 -19.28 6.95 4.87
C ASP A 81 -18.15 5.96 4.57
N GLU A 82 -16.96 6.19 5.11
CA GLU A 82 -15.83 5.27 4.92
C GLU A 82 -16.06 3.93 5.62
N ALA A 83 -16.64 3.93 6.83
CA ALA A 83 -16.92 2.70 7.56
C ALA A 83 -18.00 1.83 6.88
N VAL A 84 -19.07 2.44 6.34
CA VAL A 84 -20.08 1.73 5.54
C VAL A 84 -19.46 1.22 4.24
N THR A 85 -18.62 2.01 3.59
CA THR A 85 -17.88 1.56 2.40
C THR A 85 -16.97 0.38 2.72
N GLU A 86 -16.32 0.36 3.88
CA GLU A 86 -15.51 -0.78 4.34
C GLU A 86 -16.37 -2.01 4.67
N VAL A 87 -17.58 -1.84 5.21
CA VAL A 87 -18.55 -2.93 5.39
C VAL A 87 -18.89 -3.58 4.05
N LEU A 88 -19.23 -2.77 3.04
CA LEU A 88 -19.58 -3.25 1.70
C LEU A 88 -18.38 -3.87 0.97
N ALA A 89 -17.18 -3.34 1.17
CA ALA A 89 -15.96 -3.88 0.55
C ALA A 89 -15.55 -5.26 1.10
N ARG A 90 -16.07 -5.69 2.26
CA ARG A 90 -15.70 -6.98 2.88
C ARG A 90 -16.45 -8.18 2.32
N THR A 91 -17.57 -7.97 1.64
CA THR A 91 -18.32 -9.03 0.97
C THR A 91 -19.01 -8.49 -0.26
N ASP A 92 -18.93 -9.23 -1.35
CA ASP A 92 -19.61 -8.86 -2.59
C ASP A 92 -21.12 -9.13 -2.46
N LEU A 93 -21.91 -8.07 -2.61
CA LEU A 93 -23.37 -8.11 -2.52
C LEU A 93 -23.96 -7.59 -3.83
N ASP A 94 -25.21 -7.97 -4.08
CA ASP A 94 -25.94 -7.34 -5.17
C ASP A 94 -26.17 -5.85 -4.89
N PHE A 95 -26.07 -5.01 -5.91
CA PHE A 95 -26.19 -3.56 -5.79
C PHE A 95 -27.47 -3.13 -5.06
N LYS A 96 -28.58 -3.87 -5.24
CA LYS A 96 -29.83 -3.57 -4.55
C LYS A 96 -29.72 -3.80 -3.04
N VAL A 97 -29.01 -4.86 -2.63
CA VAL A 97 -28.74 -5.16 -1.22
C VAL A 97 -27.79 -4.13 -0.63
N GLU A 98 -26.76 -3.72 -1.37
CA GLU A 98 -25.86 -2.63 -0.95
C GLU A 98 -26.63 -1.32 -0.70
N SER A 99 -27.59 -0.99 -1.57
CA SER A 99 -28.39 0.22 -1.42
C SER A 99 -29.17 0.24 -0.10
N PHE A 100 -29.64 -0.91 0.40
CA PHE A 100 -30.27 -0.98 1.72
C PHE A 100 -29.32 -0.64 2.85
N ILE A 101 -28.07 -1.12 2.78
CA ILE A 101 -27.05 -0.84 3.80
C ILE A 101 -26.68 0.65 3.77
N ARG A 102 -26.53 1.22 2.57
CA ARG A 102 -26.28 2.66 2.40
C ARG A 102 -27.45 3.51 2.90
N ASN A 103 -28.70 3.08 2.70
CA ASN A 103 -29.90 3.74 3.23
C ASN A 103 -29.97 3.73 4.77
N LEU A 104 -29.17 2.90 5.46
CA LEU A 104 -29.05 2.92 6.92
C LEU A 104 -27.97 3.90 7.40
N ALA A 105 -27.04 4.33 6.54
CA ALA A 105 -25.96 5.24 6.89
C ALA A 105 -26.45 6.57 7.52
N PRO A 106 -27.52 7.24 7.05
CA PRO A 106 -28.00 8.49 7.68
C PRO A 106 -28.41 8.29 9.14
N ARG A 107 -28.96 7.11 9.47
CA ARG A 107 -29.35 6.78 10.85
C ARG A 107 -28.17 6.44 11.73
N VAL A 108 -27.18 5.75 11.19
CA VAL A 108 -25.91 5.48 11.89
C VAL A 108 -25.24 6.83 12.21
N ALA A 109 -25.14 7.72 11.23
CA ALA A 109 -24.64 9.08 11.43
C ALA A 109 -25.45 9.84 12.50
N ALA A 110 -26.78 9.86 12.42
CA ALA A 110 -27.63 10.52 13.40
C ALA A 110 -27.43 9.97 14.83
N LEU A 111 -27.22 8.65 14.98
CA LEU A 111 -26.89 8.02 16.26
C LEU A 111 -25.53 8.50 16.80
N GLY A 112 -24.52 8.59 15.93
CA GLY A 112 -23.19 9.10 16.26
C GLY A 112 -23.21 10.57 16.70
N LEU A 113 -23.99 11.40 16.00
CA LEU A 113 -24.16 12.82 16.30
C LEU A 113 -24.97 13.05 17.60
N THR A 114 -26.00 12.24 17.85
CA THR A 114 -26.87 12.38 19.04
C THR A 114 -26.17 11.95 20.33
N LYS A 115 -25.37 10.88 20.28
CA LYS A 115 -24.72 10.31 21.47
C LYS A 115 -23.23 10.62 21.50
N ASN A 116 -22.48 10.04 20.56
CA ASN A 116 -21.06 10.22 20.26
C ASN A 116 -20.57 9.06 19.36
N ILE A 117 -19.30 9.13 18.94
CA ILE A 117 -18.63 8.10 18.14
C ILE A 117 -18.60 6.70 18.77
N HIS A 118 -18.67 6.57 20.10
CA HIS A 118 -18.71 5.26 20.76
C HIS A 118 -20.02 4.53 20.49
N ALA A 119 -21.12 5.27 20.32
CA ALA A 119 -22.41 4.67 19.99
C ALA A 119 -22.40 3.95 18.63
N ILE A 120 -21.52 4.37 17.71
CA ILE A 120 -21.34 3.77 16.38
C ILE A 120 -20.03 2.97 16.27
N THR A 121 -19.41 2.62 17.40
CA THR A 121 -18.28 1.67 17.47
C THR A 121 -18.45 0.64 18.59
N ALA A 122 -19.64 0.61 19.18
CA ALA A 122 -20.14 -0.39 20.11
C ALA A 122 -21.36 -1.11 19.51
N PRO A 123 -21.70 -2.33 19.98
CA PRO A 123 -22.86 -3.05 19.51
C PRO A 123 -24.14 -2.22 19.64
N ASN A 124 -24.95 -2.18 18.58
CA ASN A 124 -26.22 -1.49 18.53
C ASN A 124 -27.17 -2.14 17.51
N GLU A 125 -28.47 -1.86 17.63
CA GLU A 125 -29.49 -2.48 16.79
C GLU A 125 -29.35 -2.15 15.29
N LEU A 126 -28.75 -1.00 14.91
CA LEU A 126 -28.53 -0.69 13.49
C LEU A 126 -27.48 -1.61 12.89
N PHE A 127 -26.43 -1.95 13.65
CA PHE A 127 -25.44 -2.94 13.24
C PHE A 127 -26.04 -4.35 13.19
N ASP A 128 -26.89 -4.73 14.14
CA ASP A 128 -27.62 -6.00 14.07
C ASP A 128 -28.51 -6.09 12.81
N LEU A 129 -29.10 -4.97 12.38
CA LEU A 129 -29.89 -4.89 11.15
C LEU A 129 -29.01 -5.02 9.89
N ILE A 130 -27.86 -4.34 9.83
CA ILE A 130 -26.90 -4.46 8.72
C ILE A 130 -26.39 -5.90 8.62
N ASP A 131 -25.98 -6.50 9.74
CA ASP A 131 -25.46 -7.86 9.79
C ASP A 131 -26.53 -8.86 9.33
N LEU A 132 -27.79 -8.69 9.77
CA LEU A 132 -28.92 -9.52 9.32
C LEU A 132 -29.19 -9.40 7.82
N ILE A 133 -29.18 -8.18 7.25
CA ILE A 133 -29.40 -7.97 5.82
C ILE A 133 -28.29 -8.66 5.02
N ILE A 134 -27.03 -8.50 5.42
CA ILE A 134 -25.88 -9.13 4.76
C ILE A 134 -25.99 -10.65 4.83
N GLU A 135 -26.21 -11.22 6.02
CA GLU A 135 -26.25 -12.66 6.22
C GLU A 135 -27.35 -13.35 5.40
N GLU A 136 -28.56 -12.78 5.40
CA GLU A 136 -29.74 -13.40 4.78
C GLU A 136 -29.86 -13.08 3.28
N CYS A 137 -29.24 -11.99 2.79
CA CYS A 137 -29.33 -11.56 1.40
C CYS A 137 -28.06 -11.80 0.57
N ILE A 138 -26.98 -12.35 1.15
CA ILE A 138 -25.69 -12.58 0.46
C ILE A 138 -25.81 -13.36 -0.86
N GLY A 139 -26.78 -14.28 -0.95
CA GLY A 139 -27.01 -15.10 -2.14
C GLY A 139 -27.98 -14.50 -3.16
N TRP A 140 -28.61 -13.36 -2.85
CA TRP A 140 -29.61 -12.75 -3.72
C TRP A 140 -28.96 -12.00 -4.89
N SER A 141 -29.65 -11.97 -6.03
CA SER A 141 -29.28 -11.24 -7.24
C SER A 141 -30.53 -10.84 -8.03
N GLU A 142 -30.44 -9.79 -8.84
CA GLU A 142 -31.61 -9.27 -9.56
C GLU A 142 -32.10 -10.20 -10.69
N ASP A 143 -31.20 -11.00 -11.26
CA ASP A 143 -31.46 -11.97 -12.36
C ASP A 143 -32.26 -13.22 -11.91
N LEU A 144 -32.57 -13.34 -10.61
CA LEU A 144 -33.26 -14.49 -10.03
C LEU A 144 -34.73 -14.67 -10.50
N GLY A 145 -35.27 -13.71 -11.25
CA GLY A 145 -36.61 -13.74 -11.83
C GLY A 145 -37.73 -13.62 -10.78
N PHE A 146 -38.93 -14.09 -11.13
CA PHE A 146 -40.16 -13.81 -10.36
C PHE A 146 -40.10 -14.13 -8.86
N LEU A 147 -39.61 -15.32 -8.46
CA LEU A 147 -39.50 -15.68 -7.04
C LEU A 147 -38.49 -14.79 -6.30
N GLY A 148 -37.47 -14.32 -7.00
CA GLY A 148 -36.39 -13.50 -6.45
C GLY A 148 -36.88 -12.08 -6.26
N HIS A 149 -37.63 -11.58 -7.23
CA HIS A 149 -38.36 -10.32 -7.13
C HIS A 149 -39.36 -10.35 -5.97
N GLN A 150 -40.21 -11.37 -5.86
CA GLN A 150 -41.19 -11.47 -4.75
C GLN A 150 -40.54 -11.53 -3.37
N PHE A 151 -39.43 -12.26 -3.24
CA PHE A 151 -38.64 -12.27 -2.01
C PHE A 151 -38.12 -10.86 -1.70
N MET A 152 -37.49 -10.22 -2.69
CA MET A 152 -36.86 -8.92 -2.49
C MET A 152 -37.87 -7.79 -2.28
N GLU A 153 -39.06 -7.88 -2.86
CA GLU A 153 -40.15 -6.94 -2.65
C GLU A 153 -40.58 -6.91 -1.17
N LYS A 154 -40.73 -8.07 -0.53
CA LYS A 154 -41.05 -8.17 0.91
C LYS A 154 -39.95 -7.59 1.80
N VAL A 155 -38.69 -7.87 1.45
CA VAL A 155 -37.52 -7.33 2.16
C VAL A 155 -37.46 -5.80 2.00
N SER A 156 -37.58 -5.31 0.77
CA SER A 156 -37.59 -3.89 0.43
C SER A 156 -38.74 -3.14 1.11
N GLU A 157 -39.95 -3.71 1.15
CA GLU A 157 -41.09 -3.12 1.84
C GLU A 157 -40.81 -2.91 3.34
N THR A 158 -40.24 -3.93 3.99
CA THR A 158 -39.89 -3.88 5.42
C THR A 158 -38.79 -2.86 5.71
N ILE A 159 -37.74 -2.81 4.88
CA ILE A 159 -36.63 -1.83 5.00
C ILE A 159 -37.11 -0.41 4.67
N SER A 160 -38.01 -0.25 3.71
CA SER A 160 -38.60 1.05 3.38
C SER A 160 -39.43 1.60 4.54
N GLY A 161 -40.14 0.73 5.27
CA GLY A 161 -40.89 1.10 6.48
C GLY A 161 -39.98 1.59 7.60
N HIS A 162 -38.80 0.98 7.75
CA HIS A 162 -37.74 1.55 8.58
C HIS A 162 -37.31 2.89 8.02
N SER A 163 -36.84 2.98 6.77
CA SER A 163 -36.34 4.21 6.10
C SER A 163 -37.26 5.41 6.27
N SER A 164 -38.58 5.25 6.13
CA SER A 164 -39.57 6.31 6.35
C SER A 164 -39.96 6.58 7.81
N SER A 165 -39.24 6.03 8.78
CA SER A 165 -39.50 6.14 10.23
C SER A 165 -40.87 5.59 10.69
N ARG A 166 -41.49 4.69 9.92
CA ARG A 166 -42.74 4.00 10.31
C ARG A 166 -42.47 2.84 11.27
N LEU A 167 -41.29 2.21 11.14
CA LEU A 167 -40.86 1.08 11.96
C LEU A 167 -39.62 1.47 12.77
N SER A 168 -39.58 1.08 14.04
CA SER A 168 -38.35 1.14 14.83
C SER A 168 -37.34 0.09 14.33
N THR A 169 -36.05 0.24 14.65
CA THR A 169 -35.02 -0.72 14.26
C THR A 169 -35.32 -2.12 14.79
N ALA A 170 -35.65 -2.25 16.08
CA ALA A 170 -36.09 -3.52 16.67
C ALA A 170 -37.30 -4.16 15.96
N GLN A 171 -38.29 -3.35 15.56
CA GLN A 171 -39.47 -3.85 14.84
C GLN A 171 -39.12 -4.29 13.42
N CYS A 172 -38.27 -3.54 12.71
CA CYS A 172 -37.77 -3.91 11.39
C CYS A 172 -36.99 -5.23 11.42
N ILE A 173 -36.08 -5.41 12.39
CA ILE A 173 -35.35 -6.68 12.59
C ILE A 173 -36.33 -7.83 12.83
N LYS A 174 -37.33 -7.63 13.70
CA LYS A 174 -38.33 -8.64 14.01
C LYS A 174 -39.13 -9.05 12.77
N ASP A 175 -39.56 -8.07 11.98
CA ASP A 175 -40.37 -8.31 10.77
C ASP A 175 -39.54 -8.97 9.66
N LEU A 176 -38.29 -8.55 9.44
CA LEU A 176 -37.36 -9.22 8.52
C LEU A 176 -37.09 -10.66 8.92
N LYS A 177 -36.80 -10.92 10.20
CA LYS A 177 -36.64 -12.30 10.70
C LYS A 177 -37.89 -13.15 10.48
N ALA A 178 -39.09 -12.55 10.59
CA ALA A 178 -40.33 -13.25 10.29
C ALA A 178 -40.49 -13.56 8.79
N VAL A 179 -40.10 -12.63 7.91
CA VAL A 179 -40.06 -12.85 6.45
C VAL A 179 -39.11 -13.99 6.11
N PHE A 180 -37.85 -13.95 6.55
CA PHE A 180 -36.86 -15.00 6.27
C PHE A 180 -37.30 -16.37 6.81
N LYS A 181 -37.81 -16.42 8.04
CA LYS A 181 -38.33 -17.65 8.65
C LYS A 181 -39.51 -18.24 7.87
N LYS A 182 -40.36 -17.41 7.26
CA LYS A 182 -41.51 -17.85 6.46
C LYS A 182 -41.09 -18.39 5.10
N GLU A 183 -40.05 -17.81 4.48
CA GLU A 183 -39.56 -18.19 3.15
C GLU A 183 -38.59 -19.39 3.17
N ALA A 184 -37.79 -19.55 4.23
CA ALA A 184 -36.78 -20.61 4.33
C ALA A 184 -37.29 -22.05 4.05
N PRO A 185 -38.48 -22.48 4.52
CA PRO A 185 -39.01 -23.81 4.21
C PRO A 185 -39.34 -24.03 2.73
N LEU A 186 -39.68 -22.98 1.99
CA LEU A 186 -39.91 -23.07 0.54
C LEU A 186 -38.58 -23.37 -0.16
N PHE A 187 -37.56 -22.55 0.07
CA PHE A 187 -36.24 -22.73 -0.55
C PHE A 187 -35.58 -24.05 -0.16
N LYS A 188 -35.72 -24.50 1.10
CA LYS A 188 -35.21 -25.80 1.55
C LYS A 188 -35.89 -26.99 0.87
N ARG A 189 -37.20 -26.91 0.62
CA ARG A 189 -37.93 -27.95 -0.13
C ARG A 189 -37.52 -27.99 -1.61
N LEU A 190 -37.35 -26.83 -2.23
CA LEU A 190 -36.87 -26.74 -3.62
C LEU A 190 -35.45 -27.28 -3.76
N GLU A 191 -34.56 -26.93 -2.82
CA GLU A 191 -33.20 -27.45 -2.77
C GLU A 191 -33.16 -28.97 -2.62
N LYS A 192 -33.92 -29.51 -1.65
CA LYS A 192 -33.99 -30.96 -1.43
C LYS A 192 -34.46 -31.71 -2.68
N ARG A 193 -35.52 -31.24 -3.33
CA ARG A 193 -36.04 -31.83 -4.57
C ARG A 193 -35.04 -31.77 -5.72
N LEU A 194 -34.29 -30.67 -5.82
CA LEU A 194 -33.23 -30.54 -6.82
C LEU A 194 -32.11 -31.55 -6.54
N CYS A 195 -31.62 -31.63 -5.30
CA CYS A 195 -30.59 -32.61 -4.93
C CYS A 195 -31.04 -34.05 -5.22
N GLU A 196 -32.26 -34.42 -4.83
CA GLU A 196 -32.83 -35.76 -5.09
C GLU A 196 -32.85 -36.05 -6.60
N ARG A 197 -33.41 -35.15 -7.41
CA ARG A 197 -33.46 -35.31 -8.87
C ARG A 197 -32.07 -35.44 -9.50
N GLU A 198 -31.13 -34.59 -9.12
CA GLU A 198 -29.78 -34.62 -9.70
C GLU A 198 -28.99 -35.85 -9.24
N LEU A 199 -29.17 -36.29 -7.99
CA LEU A 199 -28.60 -37.56 -7.52
C LEU A 199 -29.15 -38.74 -8.32
N ASP A 200 -30.44 -38.79 -8.60
CA ASP A 200 -31.05 -39.86 -9.40
C ASP A 200 -30.47 -39.90 -10.82
N VAL A 201 -30.37 -38.74 -11.48
CA VAL A 201 -29.79 -38.62 -12.83
C VAL A 201 -28.32 -39.06 -12.84
N LEU A 202 -27.53 -38.58 -11.88
CA LEU A 202 -26.11 -38.88 -11.85
C LEU A 202 -25.83 -40.33 -11.41
N SER A 203 -26.64 -40.88 -10.50
CA SER A 203 -26.60 -42.29 -10.11
C SER A 203 -26.91 -43.19 -11.30
N GLY A 204 -27.92 -42.83 -12.11
CA GLY A 204 -28.24 -43.51 -13.36
C GLY A 204 -27.06 -43.55 -14.33
N LYS A 205 -26.47 -42.39 -14.65
CA LYS A 205 -25.28 -42.32 -15.53
C LYS A 205 -24.09 -43.14 -15.02
N LYS A 206 -23.85 -43.12 -13.70
CA LYS A 206 -22.79 -43.94 -13.11
C LYS A 206 -23.12 -45.44 -13.19
N GLY A 207 -24.38 -45.81 -12.95
CA GLY A 207 -24.87 -47.17 -13.10
C GLY A 207 -24.68 -47.69 -14.53
N GLU A 208 -25.02 -46.88 -15.54
CA GLU A 208 -24.77 -47.19 -16.95
C GLU A 208 -23.29 -47.47 -17.25
N PHE A 209 -22.39 -46.58 -16.80
CA PHE A 209 -20.94 -46.69 -17.00
C PHE A 209 -20.37 -47.93 -16.30
N ILE A 210 -20.63 -48.09 -15.01
CA ILE A 210 -20.08 -49.20 -14.19
C ILE A 210 -20.62 -50.55 -14.68
N SER A 211 -21.88 -50.62 -15.09
CA SER A 211 -22.48 -51.83 -15.66
C SER A 211 -21.84 -52.19 -17.00
N ALA A 212 -21.57 -51.20 -17.85
CA ALA A 212 -20.90 -51.42 -19.12
C ALA A 212 -19.46 -51.87 -18.90
N GLU A 213 -18.71 -51.25 -17.98
CA GLU A 213 -17.34 -51.65 -17.66
C GLU A 213 -17.27 -53.08 -17.10
N ALA A 214 -18.14 -53.42 -16.15
CA ALA A 214 -18.20 -54.76 -15.55
C ALA A 214 -18.51 -55.83 -16.60
N LEU A 215 -19.50 -55.57 -17.46
CA LEU A 215 -19.90 -56.50 -18.50
C LEU A 215 -18.84 -56.61 -19.60
N ASN A 216 -18.30 -55.48 -20.08
CA ASN A 216 -17.23 -55.46 -21.08
C ASN A 216 -16.00 -56.23 -20.60
N LYS A 217 -15.59 -56.03 -19.35
CA LYS A 217 -14.48 -56.77 -18.74
C LYS A 217 -14.74 -58.27 -18.72
N ALA A 218 -15.98 -58.69 -18.44
CA ALA A 218 -16.36 -60.10 -18.42
C ALA A 218 -16.43 -60.70 -19.83
N MET A 219 -16.92 -59.95 -20.82
CA MET A 219 -17.08 -60.39 -22.21
C MET A 219 -15.78 -60.35 -23.02
N THR A 220 -14.83 -59.48 -22.67
CA THR A 220 -13.58 -59.29 -23.42
C THR A 220 -12.81 -60.60 -23.59
N GLY A 221 -12.46 -60.92 -24.83
CA GLY A 221 -11.65 -62.09 -25.19
C GLY A 221 -12.43 -63.40 -25.28
N ASN A 222 -13.75 -63.39 -25.09
CA ASN A 222 -14.62 -64.55 -25.28
C ASN A 222 -15.29 -64.53 -26.65
N GLN A 223 -15.65 -65.72 -27.15
CA GLN A 223 -16.54 -65.91 -28.31
C GLN A 223 -17.88 -66.41 -27.79
N LEU A 224 -18.98 -65.75 -28.17
CA LEU A 224 -20.31 -66.01 -27.62
C LEU A 224 -21.34 -66.14 -28.75
N PRO A 225 -22.40 -66.95 -28.60
CA PRO A 225 -23.49 -67.00 -29.56
C PRO A 225 -24.26 -65.68 -29.64
N LEU A 226 -24.78 -65.33 -30.82
CA LEU A 226 -25.42 -64.04 -31.09
C LEU A 226 -26.58 -63.71 -30.12
N PHE A 227 -27.43 -64.68 -29.80
CA PHE A 227 -28.56 -64.46 -28.90
C PHE A 227 -28.13 -64.28 -27.44
N ILE A 228 -27.02 -64.90 -27.02
CA ILE A 228 -26.42 -64.66 -25.70
C ILE A 228 -25.86 -63.24 -25.63
N ILE A 229 -25.23 -62.76 -26.71
CA ILE A 229 -24.75 -61.38 -26.80
C ILE A 229 -25.94 -60.41 -26.65
N PHE A 230 -27.06 -60.63 -27.33
CA PHE A 230 -28.26 -59.80 -27.18
C PHE A 230 -28.85 -59.84 -25.76
N MET A 231 -28.86 -61.01 -25.12
CA MET A 231 -29.30 -61.13 -23.72
C MET A 231 -28.39 -60.34 -22.78
N LEU A 232 -27.08 -60.44 -22.96
CA LEU A 232 -26.09 -59.79 -22.11
C LEU A 232 -26.08 -58.27 -22.30
N GLN A 233 -26.06 -57.79 -23.53
CA GLN A 233 -25.98 -56.37 -23.87
C GLN A 233 -27.33 -55.63 -23.77
N GLY A 234 -28.45 -56.36 -23.67
CA GLY A 234 -29.78 -55.80 -23.43
C GLY A 234 -30.28 -56.11 -22.01
N PRO A 235 -31.14 -57.12 -21.80
CA PRO A 235 -31.79 -57.39 -20.52
C PRO A 235 -30.85 -57.54 -19.31
N TRP A 236 -29.67 -58.15 -19.47
CA TRP A 236 -28.71 -58.30 -18.37
C TRP A 236 -28.00 -56.98 -18.05
N TYR A 237 -27.69 -56.17 -19.06
CA TYR A 237 -27.10 -54.84 -18.89
C TYR A 237 -28.07 -53.90 -18.15
N GLU A 238 -29.34 -53.85 -18.54
CA GLU A 238 -30.38 -53.09 -17.83
C GLU A 238 -30.54 -53.60 -16.38
N PHE A 239 -30.53 -54.92 -16.19
CA PHE A 239 -30.61 -55.51 -14.86
C PHE A 239 -29.42 -55.12 -13.96
N LEU A 240 -28.20 -55.05 -14.49
CA LEU A 240 -27.05 -54.55 -13.75
C LEU A 240 -27.29 -53.10 -13.30
N GLN A 241 -27.76 -52.23 -14.19
CA GLN A 241 -28.06 -50.83 -13.85
C GLN A 241 -29.08 -50.72 -12.71
N ASP A 242 -30.16 -51.50 -12.76
CA ASP A 242 -31.18 -51.51 -11.71
C ASP A 242 -30.63 -51.99 -10.37
N VAL A 243 -29.82 -53.04 -10.37
CA VAL A 243 -29.13 -53.54 -9.15
C VAL A 243 -28.23 -52.45 -8.58
N TYR A 244 -27.48 -51.75 -9.43
CA TYR A 244 -26.61 -50.66 -9.00
C TYR A 244 -27.41 -49.53 -8.32
N ILE A 245 -28.47 -49.06 -8.96
CA ILE A 245 -29.29 -47.93 -8.49
C ILE A 245 -30.01 -48.28 -7.18
N HIS A 246 -30.59 -49.47 -7.08
CA HIS A 246 -31.46 -49.84 -5.94
C HIS A 246 -30.69 -50.34 -4.71
N TYR A 247 -29.50 -50.93 -4.88
CA TYR A 247 -28.74 -51.50 -3.75
C TYR A 247 -27.55 -50.66 -3.29
N GLY A 248 -27.38 -49.44 -3.81
CA GLY A 248 -26.38 -48.50 -3.31
C GLY A 248 -24.99 -48.67 -3.94
N GLY A 249 -24.94 -49.01 -5.23
CA GLY A 249 -23.74 -48.93 -6.06
C GLY A 249 -22.83 -50.16 -6.05
N ASP A 250 -21.58 -49.94 -6.49
CA ASP A 250 -20.59 -50.97 -6.84
C ASP A 250 -19.94 -51.67 -5.64
N THR A 251 -20.18 -51.16 -4.43
CA THR A 251 -19.71 -51.76 -3.18
C THR A 251 -20.77 -52.61 -2.47
N SER A 252 -22.01 -52.61 -2.98
CA SER A 252 -23.10 -53.37 -2.38
C SER A 252 -22.89 -54.89 -2.52
N LYS A 253 -23.43 -55.66 -1.57
CA LYS A 253 -23.31 -57.13 -1.59
C LYS A 253 -24.05 -57.71 -2.79
N GLU A 254 -25.17 -57.10 -3.12
CA GLU A 254 -26.07 -57.44 -4.20
C GLU A 254 -25.37 -57.23 -5.55
N TRP A 255 -24.76 -56.06 -5.77
CA TRP A 255 -23.93 -55.80 -6.94
C TRP A 255 -22.80 -56.81 -7.11
N LEU A 256 -22.01 -57.03 -6.05
CA LEU A 256 -20.91 -58.00 -6.07
C LEU A 256 -21.40 -59.43 -6.36
N THR A 257 -22.62 -59.77 -5.96
CA THR A 257 -23.25 -61.06 -6.26
C THR A 257 -23.60 -61.17 -7.73
N VAL A 258 -24.20 -60.13 -8.33
CA VAL A 258 -24.59 -60.14 -9.75
C VAL A 258 -23.36 -60.06 -10.67
N VAL A 259 -22.30 -59.34 -10.28
CA VAL A 259 -21.02 -59.36 -11.01
C VAL A 259 -20.42 -60.77 -11.01
N LYS A 260 -20.42 -61.47 -9.86
CA LYS A 260 -19.96 -62.87 -9.80
C LYS A 260 -20.83 -63.82 -10.63
N LEU A 261 -22.15 -63.59 -10.69
CA LEU A 261 -23.03 -64.35 -11.58
C LEU A 261 -22.68 -64.08 -13.05
N THR A 262 -22.37 -62.83 -13.41
CA THR A 262 -21.91 -62.46 -14.76
C THR A 262 -20.64 -63.22 -15.12
N GLU A 263 -19.64 -63.23 -14.23
CA GLU A 263 -18.40 -64.00 -14.41
C GLU A 263 -18.67 -65.51 -14.53
N ALA A 264 -19.61 -66.05 -13.75
CA ALA A 264 -20.00 -67.45 -13.80
C ALA A 264 -20.70 -67.81 -15.12
N ILE A 265 -21.57 -66.94 -15.64
CA ILE A 265 -22.18 -67.08 -16.98
C ILE A 265 -21.09 -67.08 -18.06
N MET A 266 -20.16 -66.11 -18.02
CA MET A 266 -19.06 -66.09 -19.00
C MET A 266 -18.23 -67.36 -18.93
N TRP A 267 -17.95 -67.85 -17.71
CA TRP A 267 -17.14 -69.04 -17.53
C TRP A 267 -17.81 -70.31 -18.04
N SER A 268 -19.12 -70.49 -17.78
CA SER A 268 -19.91 -71.68 -18.14
C SER A 268 -20.13 -71.81 -19.64
N LEU A 269 -20.12 -70.70 -20.38
CA LEU A 269 -20.29 -70.68 -21.84
C LEU A 269 -19.02 -71.03 -22.62
N GLN A 270 -17.83 -71.07 -21.99
CA GLN A 270 -16.58 -71.34 -22.71
C GLN A 270 -16.38 -72.83 -23.01
N PRO A 271 -15.95 -73.19 -24.24
CA PRO A 271 -15.66 -74.58 -24.61
C PRO A 271 -14.38 -75.12 -23.93
N GLY A 272 -14.35 -76.42 -23.63
CA GLY A 272 -13.12 -77.13 -23.25
C GLY A 272 -12.65 -77.01 -21.79
N LYS A 273 -13.51 -76.54 -20.87
CA LYS A 273 -13.22 -76.52 -19.43
C LYS A 273 -13.65 -77.81 -18.72
N ASP A 274 -13.38 -77.87 -17.41
CA ASP A 274 -13.84 -78.92 -16.50
C ASP A 274 -15.35 -79.18 -16.67
N ARG A 275 -15.69 -80.28 -17.35
CA ARG A 275 -17.07 -80.65 -17.70
C ARG A 275 -17.96 -80.90 -16.48
N THR A 276 -17.40 -81.41 -15.38
CA THR A 276 -18.17 -81.64 -14.15
C THR A 276 -18.59 -80.31 -13.54
N LYS A 277 -17.65 -79.38 -13.40
CA LYS A 277 -17.93 -78.04 -12.90
C LYS A 277 -18.82 -77.23 -13.85
N GLN A 278 -18.66 -77.39 -15.16
CA GLN A 278 -19.51 -76.75 -16.16
C GLN A 278 -20.97 -77.22 -16.02
N SER A 279 -21.20 -78.52 -15.89
CA SER A 279 -22.54 -79.07 -15.69
C SER A 279 -23.19 -78.61 -14.36
N GLU A 280 -22.41 -78.46 -13.28
CA GLU A 280 -22.92 -77.92 -12.01
C GLU A 280 -23.33 -76.44 -12.12
N LEU A 281 -22.54 -75.65 -12.86
CA LEU A 281 -22.81 -74.23 -13.06
C LEU A 281 -24.00 -73.99 -14.00
N THR A 282 -24.14 -74.75 -15.08
CA THR A 282 -25.27 -74.62 -16.01
C THR A 282 -26.61 -74.90 -15.32
N GLN A 283 -26.66 -75.82 -14.36
CA GLN A 283 -27.86 -76.09 -13.56
C GLN A 283 -28.13 -75.03 -12.48
N SER A 284 -27.08 -74.52 -11.84
CA SER A 284 -27.23 -73.67 -10.66
C SER A 284 -27.38 -72.17 -10.97
N ILE A 285 -26.75 -71.65 -12.03
CA ILE A 285 -26.77 -70.21 -12.35
C ILE A 285 -28.20 -69.68 -12.58
N PRO A 286 -29.05 -70.28 -13.43
CA PRO A 286 -30.40 -69.75 -13.66
C PRO A 286 -31.25 -69.76 -12.39
N ALA A 287 -31.08 -70.77 -11.53
CA ALA A 287 -31.77 -70.86 -10.25
C ALA A 287 -31.34 -69.74 -9.28
N HIS A 288 -30.04 -69.42 -9.25
CA HIS A 288 -29.53 -68.30 -8.44
C HIS A 288 -30.06 -66.95 -8.94
N ILE A 289 -30.08 -66.71 -10.25
CA ILE A 289 -30.62 -65.46 -10.83
C ILE A 289 -32.10 -65.34 -10.49
N LYS A 290 -32.91 -66.39 -10.73
CA LYS A 290 -34.34 -66.42 -10.38
C LYS A 290 -34.56 -66.20 -8.88
N SER A 291 -33.69 -66.73 -8.01
CA SER A 291 -33.76 -66.51 -6.56
C SER A 291 -33.45 -65.06 -6.16
N PHE A 292 -32.48 -64.43 -6.82
CA PHE A 292 -32.16 -63.02 -6.63
C PHE A 292 -33.32 -62.14 -7.06
N CYS A 293 -33.85 -62.33 -8.28
CA CYS A 293 -34.94 -61.52 -8.82
C CYS A 293 -36.22 -61.59 -7.96
N LYS A 294 -36.51 -62.73 -7.31
CA LYS A 294 -37.64 -62.85 -6.37
C LYS A 294 -37.53 -61.95 -5.14
N LYS A 295 -36.32 -61.53 -4.77
CA LYS A 295 -36.04 -60.65 -3.63
C LYS A 295 -35.82 -59.19 -4.06
N ALA A 296 -35.80 -58.92 -5.36
CA ALA A 296 -35.57 -57.58 -5.90
C ALA A 296 -36.77 -56.66 -5.64
N GLU A 297 -36.49 -55.39 -5.34
CA GLU A 297 -37.50 -54.35 -5.10
C GLU A 297 -37.89 -53.57 -6.39
N PHE A 298 -37.45 -54.06 -7.55
CA PHE A 298 -37.66 -53.46 -8.88
C PHE A 298 -38.14 -54.50 -9.91
N ASP A 299 -38.53 -54.06 -11.11
CA ASP A 299 -39.07 -54.96 -12.14
C ASP A 299 -37.96 -55.88 -12.71
N THR A 300 -38.20 -57.19 -12.69
CA THR A 300 -37.25 -58.20 -13.17
C THR A 300 -37.81 -59.07 -14.29
N LYS A 301 -38.98 -58.72 -14.85
CA LYS A 301 -39.65 -59.53 -15.89
C LYS A 301 -38.80 -59.71 -17.14
N LEU A 302 -38.15 -58.65 -17.61
CA LEU A 302 -37.32 -58.67 -18.81
C LEU A 302 -36.18 -59.68 -18.66
N ILE A 303 -35.42 -59.60 -17.57
CA ILE A 303 -34.32 -60.54 -17.37
C ILE A 303 -34.80 -61.98 -17.13
N ILE A 304 -35.89 -62.17 -16.38
CA ILE A 304 -36.47 -63.50 -16.17
C ILE A 304 -36.88 -64.14 -17.51
N SER A 305 -37.44 -63.36 -18.43
CA SER A 305 -37.79 -63.84 -19.78
C SER A 305 -36.54 -64.18 -20.59
N ALA A 306 -35.50 -63.33 -20.53
CA ALA A 306 -34.27 -63.52 -21.29
C ALA A 306 -33.42 -64.70 -20.80
N LEU A 307 -33.67 -65.22 -19.58
CA LEU A 307 -33.03 -66.45 -19.11
C LEU A 307 -33.37 -67.67 -19.96
N ALA A 308 -34.48 -67.66 -20.71
CA ALA A 308 -34.82 -68.76 -21.62
C ALA A 308 -33.73 -68.98 -22.68
N ASP A 309 -33.13 -67.89 -23.19
CA ASP A 309 -32.04 -67.94 -24.15
C ASP A 309 -30.78 -68.58 -23.54
N LEU A 310 -30.48 -68.25 -22.28
CA LEU A 310 -29.35 -68.85 -21.55
C LEU A 310 -29.59 -70.34 -21.24
N GLU A 311 -30.80 -70.68 -20.82
CA GLU A 311 -31.18 -72.07 -20.50
C GLU A 311 -31.11 -72.96 -21.76
N ALA A 312 -31.56 -72.45 -22.91
CA ALA A 312 -31.46 -73.16 -24.19
C ALA A 312 -30.01 -73.42 -24.63
N GLU A 313 -29.10 -72.45 -24.47
CA GLU A 313 -27.68 -72.67 -24.78
C GLU A 313 -27.03 -73.63 -23.79
N TYR A 314 -27.40 -73.58 -22.51
CA TYR A 314 -26.94 -74.54 -21.51
C TYR A 314 -27.39 -75.97 -21.81
N GLU A 315 -28.61 -76.17 -22.31
CA GLU A 315 -29.07 -77.47 -22.80
C GLU A 315 -28.22 -77.96 -23.97
N SER A 316 -27.91 -77.07 -24.92
CA SER A 316 -27.09 -77.37 -26.11
C SER A 316 -25.64 -77.72 -25.74
N ILE A 317 -25.03 -76.98 -24.81
CA ILE A 317 -23.71 -77.28 -24.24
C ILE A 317 -23.69 -78.66 -23.56
N ASN A 318 -24.72 -78.97 -22.75
CA ASN A 318 -24.82 -80.25 -22.05
C ASN A 318 -25.08 -81.42 -23.01
N ALA A 319 -25.78 -81.18 -24.12
CA ALA A 319 -25.95 -82.14 -25.21
C ALA A 319 -24.67 -82.34 -26.05
N GLY A 320 -23.67 -81.47 -25.88
CA GLY A 320 -22.39 -81.51 -26.59
C GLY A 320 -22.43 -80.86 -27.98
N ASP A 321 -23.45 -80.05 -28.26
CA ASP A 321 -23.68 -79.33 -29.52
C ASP A 321 -23.87 -77.82 -29.25
N PRO A 322 -22.85 -77.12 -28.71
CA PRO A 322 -22.96 -75.70 -28.40
C PRO A 322 -23.07 -74.84 -29.67
N SER A 323 -23.75 -73.70 -29.57
CA SER A 323 -23.88 -72.78 -30.69
C SER A 323 -22.53 -72.17 -31.09
N GLU A 324 -22.35 -71.87 -32.38
CA GLU A 324 -21.13 -71.20 -32.86
C GLU A 324 -21.01 -69.79 -32.27
N GLY A 325 -19.81 -69.46 -31.78
CA GLY A 325 -19.49 -68.12 -31.30
C GLY A 325 -19.24 -67.15 -32.46
N CYS A 326 -19.63 -65.89 -32.27
CA CYS A 326 -19.33 -64.80 -33.19
C CYS A 326 -18.60 -63.64 -32.50
N ASP A 327 -17.95 -62.83 -33.33
CA ASP A 327 -17.39 -61.55 -32.91
C ASP A 327 -18.51 -60.55 -32.58
N PHE A 328 -18.27 -59.70 -31.59
CA PHE A 328 -19.19 -58.66 -31.15
C PHE A 328 -18.44 -57.42 -30.68
N ASP A 329 -19.09 -56.27 -30.83
CA ASP A 329 -18.59 -55.02 -30.28
C ASP A 329 -18.94 -54.90 -28.79
N LEU A 330 -18.04 -54.32 -28.00
CA LEU A 330 -18.27 -54.03 -26.59
C LEU A 330 -19.25 -52.85 -26.42
N LEU A 331 -19.90 -52.77 -25.26
CA LEU A 331 -20.76 -51.64 -24.93
C LEU A 331 -19.96 -50.34 -24.91
N SER A 332 -20.52 -49.28 -25.48
CA SER A 332 -19.92 -47.94 -25.41
C SER A 332 -19.90 -47.44 -23.97
N THR A 333 -18.72 -47.10 -23.46
CA THR A 333 -18.57 -46.42 -22.17
C THR A 333 -18.36 -44.93 -22.42
N ASP A 334 -19.07 -44.06 -21.66
CA ASP A 334 -18.86 -42.61 -21.74
C ASP A 334 -17.47 -42.25 -21.20
N ASP A 335 -16.52 -41.97 -22.10
CA ASP A 335 -15.14 -41.60 -21.77
C ASP A 335 -15.05 -40.38 -20.83
N SER A 336 -16.06 -39.52 -20.81
CA SER A 336 -16.12 -38.36 -19.90
C SER A 336 -16.21 -38.79 -18.43
N MET A 337 -16.94 -39.86 -18.12
CA MET A 337 -17.07 -40.38 -16.76
C MET A 337 -15.77 -41.02 -16.27
N ALA A 338 -15.03 -41.68 -17.17
CA ALA A 338 -13.72 -42.26 -16.87
C ALA A 338 -12.69 -41.17 -16.51
N ALA A 339 -12.70 -40.04 -17.22
CA ALA A 339 -11.84 -38.89 -16.93
C ALA A 339 -12.17 -38.25 -15.56
N VAL A 340 -13.46 -38.04 -15.27
CA VAL A 340 -13.96 -37.47 -14.00
C VAL A 340 -13.47 -38.26 -12.77
N LEU A 341 -13.40 -39.58 -12.86
CA LEU A 341 -12.94 -40.44 -11.75
C LEU A 341 -11.42 -40.32 -11.51
N GLN A 342 -10.63 -40.07 -12.55
CA GLN A 342 -9.16 -40.04 -12.51
C GLN A 342 -8.54 -38.67 -12.17
N GLU A 343 -9.27 -37.55 -12.32
CA GLU A 343 -8.67 -36.21 -12.31
C GLU A 343 -8.20 -35.66 -10.95
N ALA A 344 -8.86 -36.00 -9.83
CA ALA A 344 -8.57 -35.28 -8.58
C ALA A 344 -7.42 -35.91 -7.77
N SER A 345 -6.35 -35.14 -7.56
CA SER A 345 -5.28 -35.46 -6.60
C SER A 345 -5.83 -35.63 -5.16
N SER A 346 -5.19 -36.43 -4.32
CA SER A 346 -5.60 -36.62 -2.92
C SER A 346 -5.70 -35.29 -2.15
N LYS A 347 -4.77 -34.37 -2.42
CA LYS A 347 -4.75 -33.02 -1.84
C LYS A 347 -5.95 -32.16 -2.27
N THR A 348 -6.41 -32.31 -3.52
CA THR A 348 -7.61 -31.62 -4.04
C THR A 348 -8.87 -32.11 -3.32
N VAL A 349 -9.01 -33.43 -3.18
CA VAL A 349 -10.13 -34.06 -2.47
C VAL A 349 -10.23 -33.56 -1.03
N ASP A 350 -9.11 -33.49 -0.31
CA ASP A 350 -9.09 -33.03 1.08
C ASP A 350 -9.46 -31.55 1.24
N GLN A 351 -9.15 -30.71 0.25
CA GLN A 351 -9.52 -29.29 0.27
C GLN A 351 -11.01 -29.09 0.02
N ILE A 352 -11.58 -29.80 -0.95
CA ILE A 352 -13.01 -29.69 -1.28
C ILE A 352 -13.87 -30.24 -0.15
N LYS A 353 -13.46 -31.34 0.49
CA LYS A 353 -14.16 -31.89 1.67
C LYS A 353 -14.24 -30.92 2.86
N LYS A 354 -13.34 -29.92 2.94
CA LYS A 354 -13.36 -28.89 3.99
C LYS A 354 -14.33 -27.76 3.70
N ILE A 355 -14.85 -27.64 2.48
CA ILE A 355 -15.85 -26.63 2.14
C ILE A 355 -17.20 -27.10 2.68
N PRO A 356 -17.85 -26.33 3.57
CA PRO A 356 -19.14 -26.72 4.09
C PRO A 356 -20.21 -26.65 3.00
N LEU A 357 -21.23 -27.51 3.13
CA LEU A 357 -22.49 -27.29 2.44
C LEU A 357 -23.06 -25.93 2.85
N ASP A 358 -23.87 -25.34 1.99
CA ASP A 358 -24.42 -23.98 2.13
C ASP A 358 -23.42 -22.82 1.93
N GLN A 359 -22.15 -23.09 1.59
CA GLN A 359 -21.21 -22.04 1.22
C GLN A 359 -21.64 -21.34 -0.07
N TRP A 360 -21.73 -20.00 -0.02
CA TRP A 360 -21.96 -19.16 -1.17
C TRP A 360 -20.67 -18.81 -1.92
N PHE A 361 -20.80 -18.69 -3.23
CA PHE A 361 -19.76 -18.26 -4.15
C PHE A 361 -20.32 -17.26 -5.15
N LEU A 362 -19.48 -16.30 -5.54
CA LEU A 362 -19.65 -15.54 -6.76
C LEU A 362 -18.94 -16.30 -7.87
N TYR A 363 -19.71 -16.70 -8.88
CA TYR A 363 -19.22 -17.24 -10.14
C TYR A 363 -19.18 -16.08 -11.14
N ASP A 364 -17.97 -15.78 -11.62
CA ASP A 364 -17.67 -14.64 -12.46
C ASP A 364 -16.49 -15.03 -13.36
N ASP A 365 -16.82 -15.63 -14.50
CA ASP A 365 -15.84 -16.05 -15.50
C ASP A 365 -15.70 -14.97 -16.58
N PRO A 366 -14.55 -14.26 -16.65
CA PRO A 366 -14.35 -13.21 -17.64
C PRO A 366 -14.27 -13.72 -19.09
N ALA A 367 -14.14 -15.04 -19.29
CA ALA A 367 -14.20 -15.67 -20.62
C ALA A 367 -15.64 -15.93 -21.08
N GLU A 368 -16.60 -15.86 -20.18
CA GLU A 368 -18.02 -16.04 -20.44
C GLU A 368 -18.75 -14.69 -20.58
N PRO A 369 -19.86 -14.61 -21.32
CA PRO A 369 -20.65 -13.37 -21.41
C PRO A 369 -21.19 -12.95 -20.04
N ASP A 370 -21.33 -11.64 -19.81
CA ASP A 370 -21.77 -11.03 -18.53
C ASP A 370 -23.05 -11.66 -17.94
N GLU A 371 -23.96 -12.18 -18.79
CA GLU A 371 -25.17 -12.92 -18.38
C GLU A 371 -24.89 -14.19 -17.57
N LYS A 372 -23.64 -14.64 -17.49
CA LYS A 372 -23.23 -15.83 -16.74
C LYS A 372 -22.70 -15.54 -15.34
N VAL A 373 -22.52 -14.28 -14.93
CA VAL A 373 -22.24 -13.95 -13.53
C VAL A 373 -23.39 -14.45 -12.65
N ALA A 374 -23.08 -15.16 -11.56
CA ALA A 374 -24.11 -15.64 -10.65
C ALA A 374 -23.60 -15.88 -9.23
N ARG A 375 -24.49 -15.64 -8.26
CA ARG A 375 -24.30 -16.07 -6.88
C ARG A 375 -24.85 -17.47 -6.72
N ILE A 376 -23.98 -18.44 -6.43
CA ILE A 376 -24.32 -19.86 -6.35
C ILE A 376 -23.90 -20.45 -5.00
N LYS A 377 -24.73 -21.36 -4.49
CA LYS A 377 -24.53 -22.04 -3.21
C LYS A 377 -24.22 -23.50 -3.44
N LEU A 378 -23.22 -24.04 -2.74
CA LEU A 378 -22.95 -25.47 -2.73
C LEU A 378 -24.04 -26.22 -1.95
N ILE A 379 -24.79 -27.08 -2.64
CA ILE A 379 -25.94 -27.82 -2.07
C ILE A 379 -25.72 -29.33 -2.01
N LEU A 380 -24.80 -29.86 -2.82
CA LEU A 380 -24.43 -31.28 -2.79
C LEU A 380 -22.93 -31.43 -3.02
N ASN A 381 -22.32 -32.30 -2.21
CA ASN A 381 -20.97 -32.80 -2.45
C ASN A 381 -21.01 -34.32 -2.55
N TRP A 382 -20.98 -34.83 -3.77
CA TRP A 382 -21.02 -36.25 -4.02
C TRP A 382 -19.61 -36.82 -4.13
N THR A 383 -19.15 -37.38 -3.01
CA THR A 383 -17.75 -37.81 -2.86
C THR A 383 -17.37 -39.03 -3.71
N GLU A 384 -18.33 -39.87 -4.09
CA GLU A 384 -18.06 -41.11 -4.86
C GLU A 384 -17.66 -40.81 -6.31
N THR A 385 -18.25 -39.80 -6.92
CA THR A 385 -17.94 -39.35 -8.28
C THR A 385 -17.10 -38.09 -8.31
N LYS A 386 -16.79 -37.53 -7.14
CA LYS A 386 -16.07 -36.25 -6.99
C LYS A 386 -16.78 -35.13 -7.76
N GLN A 387 -18.11 -35.08 -7.63
CA GLN A 387 -18.98 -34.11 -8.27
C GLN A 387 -19.62 -33.19 -7.22
N LEU A 388 -19.83 -31.94 -7.59
CA LEU A 388 -20.45 -30.90 -6.78
C LEU A 388 -21.67 -30.36 -7.51
N LEU A 389 -22.72 -30.08 -6.73
CA LEU A 389 -23.90 -29.38 -7.24
C LEU A 389 -23.99 -28.01 -6.57
N LEU A 390 -23.99 -26.98 -7.40
CA LEU A 390 -24.17 -25.61 -6.98
C LEU A 390 -25.44 -25.04 -7.61
N THR A 391 -26.11 -24.15 -6.90
CA THR A 391 -27.29 -23.49 -7.46
C THR A 391 -27.55 -22.12 -6.87
N ASN A 392 -28.19 -21.25 -7.65
CA ASN A 392 -28.55 -19.91 -7.18
C ASN A 392 -29.66 -19.93 -6.12
N HIS A 393 -29.98 -18.77 -5.55
CA HIS A 393 -30.96 -18.63 -4.45
C HIS A 393 -32.34 -19.21 -4.78
N ASN A 394 -32.78 -19.06 -6.03
CA ASN A 394 -34.09 -19.54 -6.49
C ASN A 394 -34.08 -20.95 -7.11
N ARG A 395 -32.94 -21.64 -7.07
CA ARG A 395 -32.79 -23.01 -7.60
C ARG A 395 -33.07 -23.14 -9.11
N ARG A 396 -32.85 -22.05 -9.85
CA ARG A 396 -33.04 -21.98 -11.32
C ARG A 396 -31.76 -22.27 -12.08
N LYS A 397 -30.66 -21.63 -11.68
CA LYS A 397 -29.34 -21.84 -12.27
C LYS A 397 -28.67 -22.97 -11.51
N VAL A 398 -28.37 -24.06 -12.20
CA VAL A 398 -27.75 -25.26 -11.63
C VAL A 398 -26.43 -25.46 -12.33
N VAL A 399 -25.36 -25.59 -11.54
CA VAL A 399 -23.99 -25.78 -12.04
C VAL A 399 -23.45 -27.06 -11.43
N HIS A 400 -22.99 -27.95 -12.30
CA HIS A 400 -22.27 -29.15 -11.92
C HIS A 400 -20.79 -28.88 -12.08
N LEU A 401 -20.00 -29.20 -11.06
CA LEU A 401 -18.54 -29.08 -11.13
C LEU A 401 -17.89 -30.36 -10.64
N SER A 402 -16.92 -30.84 -11.40
CA SER A 402 -15.97 -31.82 -10.90
C SER A 402 -15.09 -31.20 -9.81
N TYR A 403 -14.44 -32.04 -9.01
CA TYR A 403 -13.46 -31.56 -8.04
C TYR A 403 -12.28 -30.84 -8.71
N GLY A 404 -11.90 -31.25 -9.92
CA GLY A 404 -10.86 -30.59 -10.71
C GLY A 404 -11.29 -29.18 -11.11
N GLU A 405 -12.47 -29.07 -11.72
CA GLU A 405 -13.06 -27.80 -12.17
C GLU A 405 -13.23 -26.82 -11.02
N MET A 406 -13.79 -27.27 -9.88
CA MET A 406 -13.95 -26.45 -8.68
C MET A 406 -12.61 -25.85 -8.23
N MET A 407 -11.53 -26.65 -8.16
CA MET A 407 -10.23 -26.12 -7.77
C MET A 407 -9.63 -25.19 -8.81
N ASN A 408 -9.81 -25.48 -10.10
CA ASN A 408 -9.35 -24.60 -11.16
C ASN A 408 -10.05 -23.24 -11.09
N HIS A 409 -11.37 -23.21 -10.89
CA HIS A 409 -12.13 -21.98 -10.71
C HIS A 409 -11.77 -21.23 -9.43
N LEU A 410 -11.49 -21.92 -8.32
CA LEU A 410 -11.00 -21.28 -7.10
C LEU A 410 -9.61 -20.67 -7.27
N ASN A 411 -8.70 -21.38 -7.95
CA ASN A 411 -7.33 -20.92 -8.17
C ASN A 411 -7.24 -19.77 -9.18
N SER A 412 -8.15 -19.74 -10.15
CA SER A 412 -8.26 -18.67 -11.16
C SER A 412 -9.13 -17.50 -10.71
N CYS A 413 -9.72 -17.56 -9.52
CA CYS A 413 -10.64 -16.55 -8.98
C CYS A 413 -11.95 -16.36 -9.78
N VAL A 414 -12.29 -17.29 -10.67
CA VAL A 414 -13.62 -17.40 -11.30
C VAL A 414 -14.69 -17.70 -10.25
N LEU A 415 -14.36 -18.56 -9.28
CA LEU A 415 -15.18 -18.76 -8.09
C LEU A 415 -14.54 -18.07 -6.89
N ARG A 416 -15.26 -17.11 -6.31
CA ARG A 416 -14.86 -16.41 -5.08
C ARG A 416 -15.82 -16.76 -3.95
N LYS A 417 -15.30 -17.18 -2.81
CA LYS A 417 -16.11 -17.45 -1.61
C LYS A 417 -16.76 -16.16 -1.13
N LEU A 418 -18.09 -16.18 -0.99
CA LEU A 418 -18.86 -15.11 -0.36
C LEU A 418 -19.07 -15.50 1.09
N ASN A 419 -18.50 -14.71 2.00
CA ASN A 419 -18.66 -14.90 3.43
C ASN A 419 -19.29 -13.65 4.01
N PRO A 420 -20.34 -13.78 4.84
CA PRO A 420 -20.88 -12.63 5.54
C PRO A 420 -19.77 -11.99 6.39
N ILE A 421 -19.89 -10.69 6.61
CA ILE A 421 -19.00 -10.00 7.54
C ILE A 421 -19.22 -10.56 8.95
N LYS A 422 -18.16 -10.55 9.77
CA LYS A 422 -18.28 -11.01 11.16
C LYS A 422 -19.27 -10.17 11.96
N SER A 423 -19.11 -8.85 11.87
CA SER A 423 -20.07 -7.87 12.37
C SER A 423 -19.73 -6.47 11.84
N ALA A 424 -20.75 -5.66 11.58
CA ALA A 424 -20.62 -4.25 11.27
C ALA A 424 -19.96 -3.50 12.43
N THR A 425 -20.25 -3.90 13.67
CA THR A 425 -19.60 -3.35 14.87
C THR A 425 -18.09 -3.51 14.83
N GLU A 426 -17.59 -4.71 14.50
CA GLU A 426 -16.16 -4.97 14.41
C GLU A 426 -15.52 -4.19 13.25
N THR A 427 -16.25 -4.02 12.14
CA THR A 427 -15.77 -3.28 10.97
C THR A 427 -15.62 -1.79 11.30
N PHE A 428 -16.64 -1.16 11.86
CA PHE A 428 -16.59 0.24 12.31
C PHE A 428 -15.50 0.46 13.36
N ARG A 429 -15.38 -0.46 14.32
CA ARG A 429 -14.34 -0.40 15.35
C ARG A 429 -12.94 -0.55 14.75
N ALA A 430 -12.74 -1.50 13.83
CA ALA A 430 -11.47 -1.71 13.14
C ALA A 430 -11.08 -0.49 12.31
N HIS A 431 -12.03 0.09 11.58
CA HIS A 431 -11.85 1.32 10.82
C HIS A 431 -11.40 2.48 11.72
N LEU A 432 -12.10 2.70 12.85
CA LEU A 432 -11.69 3.72 13.83
C LEU A 432 -10.26 3.49 14.34
N PHE A 433 -9.91 2.26 14.69
CA PHE A 433 -8.54 1.95 15.11
C PHE A 433 -7.51 2.22 14.02
N ALA A 434 -7.82 1.93 12.75
CA ALA A 434 -6.95 2.23 11.61
C ALA A 434 -6.73 3.74 11.47
N VAL A 435 -7.80 4.55 11.55
CA VAL A 435 -7.73 6.01 11.51
C VAL A 435 -6.89 6.56 12.66
N LEU A 436 -7.17 6.17 13.91
CA LEU A 436 -6.41 6.62 15.08
C LEU A 436 -4.92 6.27 14.98
N LYS A 437 -4.60 5.08 14.45
CA LYS A 437 -3.22 4.65 14.20
C LYS A 437 -2.56 5.48 13.10
N ALA A 438 -3.28 5.80 12.03
CA ALA A 438 -2.80 6.65 10.94
C ALA A 438 -2.48 8.06 11.43
N VAL A 439 -3.41 8.69 12.14
CA VAL A 439 -3.25 10.02 12.75
C VAL A 439 -2.10 10.04 13.76
N SER A 440 -1.99 9.02 14.63
CA SER A 440 -0.85 8.90 15.55
C SER A 440 0.50 8.85 14.81
N LYS A 441 0.56 8.11 13.69
CA LYS A 441 1.74 8.03 12.83
C LYS A 441 2.02 9.35 12.14
N GLN A 442 1.00 10.07 11.68
CA GLN A 442 1.10 11.38 11.05
C GLN A 442 1.60 12.44 12.03
N ASN A 443 0.99 12.55 13.22
CA ASN A 443 1.43 13.45 14.29
C ASN A 443 2.88 13.20 14.71
N LYS A 444 3.32 11.92 14.75
CA LYS A 444 4.74 11.58 15.01
C LYS A 444 5.67 12.02 13.88
N LYS A 445 5.22 12.01 12.62
CA LYS A 445 6.00 12.53 11.48
C LYS A 445 6.07 14.05 11.51
N GLU A 446 4.95 14.72 11.73
CA GLU A 446 4.86 16.19 11.82
C GLU A 446 5.77 16.74 12.92
N LYS A 447 5.70 16.19 14.14
CA LYS A 447 6.61 16.56 15.25
C LYS A 447 8.09 16.36 14.92
N LYS A 448 8.45 15.34 14.12
CA LYS A 448 9.84 15.12 13.67
C LYS A 448 10.27 16.17 12.66
N ILE A 449 9.38 16.56 11.73
CA ILE A 449 9.65 17.59 10.73
C ILE A 449 9.80 18.94 11.42
N GLU A 450 8.89 19.29 12.32
CA GLU A 450 8.93 20.54 13.10
C GLU A 450 10.22 20.63 13.92
N ALA A 451 10.58 19.58 14.67
CA ALA A 451 11.85 19.52 15.40
C ALA A 451 13.08 19.63 14.47
N GLN A 452 13.01 19.12 13.24
CA GLN A 452 14.08 19.27 12.25
C GLN A 452 14.15 20.70 11.70
N GLN A 453 13.01 21.35 11.47
CA GLN A 453 12.93 22.74 11.02
C GLN A 453 13.44 23.69 12.10
N GLU A 454 13.04 23.51 13.36
CA GLU A 454 13.56 24.25 14.51
C GLU A 454 15.08 24.11 14.63
N ARG A 455 15.61 22.88 14.57
CA ARG A 455 17.07 22.64 14.57
C ARG A 455 17.79 23.37 13.43
N ARG A 456 17.19 23.40 12.24
CA ARG A 456 17.74 24.14 11.09
C ARG A 456 17.68 25.65 11.28
N ALA A 457 16.60 26.18 11.87
CA ALA A 457 16.46 27.60 12.18
C ALA A 457 17.54 28.05 13.19
N VAL A 458 17.67 27.33 14.30
CA VAL A 458 18.70 27.58 15.34
C VAL A 458 20.11 27.49 14.75
N SER A 459 20.38 26.50 13.89
CA SER A 459 21.68 26.37 13.21
C SER A 459 21.98 27.53 12.25
N LYS A 460 20.97 28.03 11.52
CA LYS A 460 21.10 29.21 10.66
C LYS A 460 21.36 30.48 11.48
N GLU A 461 20.64 30.66 12.58
CA GLU A 461 20.81 31.80 13.48
C GLU A 461 22.21 31.81 14.11
N TYR A 462 22.68 30.66 14.61
CA TYR A 462 24.06 30.49 15.09
C TYR A 462 25.10 30.83 14.02
N SER A 463 24.92 30.36 12.78
CA SER A 463 25.83 30.66 11.67
C SER A 463 25.80 32.14 11.27
N HIS A 464 24.64 32.79 11.35
CA HIS A 464 24.51 34.23 11.07
C HIS A 464 25.25 35.04 12.13
N GLN A 465 25.00 34.75 13.41
CA GLN A 465 25.66 35.40 14.54
C GLN A 465 27.19 35.24 14.47
N ARG A 466 27.66 34.02 14.17
CA ARG A 466 29.09 33.73 13.99
C ARG A 466 29.71 34.55 12.85
N LYS A 467 28.99 34.75 11.75
CA LYS A 467 29.45 35.54 10.59
C LYS A 467 29.54 37.03 10.92
N GLU A 468 28.59 37.56 11.66
CA GLU A 468 28.62 38.95 12.13
C GLU A 468 29.79 39.21 13.09
N ASP A 469 30.01 38.32 14.05
CA ASP A 469 31.12 38.44 15.00
C ASP A 469 32.47 38.41 14.30
N LEU A 470 32.64 37.49 13.33
CA LEU A 470 33.86 37.42 12.51
C LEU A 470 34.04 38.67 11.63
N GLY A 471 32.94 39.27 11.16
CA GLY A 471 32.94 40.54 10.43
C GLY A 471 33.44 41.71 11.26
N LYS A 472 32.94 41.84 12.50
CA LYS A 472 33.39 42.87 13.47
C LYS A 472 34.87 42.72 13.79
N GLU A 473 35.36 41.49 13.98
CA GLU A 473 36.77 41.22 14.25
C GLU A 473 37.68 41.56 13.06
N LEU A 474 37.26 41.23 11.83
CA LEU A 474 37.96 41.62 10.60
C LEU A 474 38.06 43.13 10.42
N GLU A 475 37.01 43.89 10.79
CA GLU A 475 37.00 45.34 10.69
C GLU A 475 37.97 45.99 11.69
N LEU A 476 38.04 45.48 12.92
CA LEU A 476 39.03 45.90 13.91
C LEU A 476 40.46 45.69 13.41
N LEU A 477 40.74 44.52 12.80
CA LEU A 477 42.05 44.21 12.21
C LEU A 477 42.40 45.17 11.06
N ARG A 478 41.44 45.52 10.20
CA ARG A 478 41.63 46.50 9.12
C ARG A 478 41.98 47.88 9.67
N GLN A 479 41.31 48.36 10.71
CA GLN A 479 41.62 49.65 11.34
C GLN A 479 43.04 49.67 11.92
N GLN A 480 43.46 48.60 12.57
CA GLN A 480 44.83 48.47 13.08
C GLN A 480 45.87 48.48 11.94
N ALA A 481 45.59 47.80 10.82
CA ALA A 481 46.46 47.80 9.65
C ALA A 481 46.61 49.20 9.04
N VAL A 482 45.53 49.97 8.92
CA VAL A 482 45.56 51.37 8.45
C VAL A 482 46.40 52.26 9.37
N LYS A 483 46.22 52.14 10.69
CA LYS A 483 47.04 52.88 11.67
C LYS A 483 48.54 52.56 11.54
N LYS A 484 48.89 51.28 11.37
CA LYS A 484 50.28 50.84 11.13
C LYS A 484 50.85 51.45 9.83
N LYS A 485 50.07 51.45 8.75
CA LYS A 485 50.45 52.05 7.46
C LYS A 485 50.72 53.56 7.56
N ASN A 486 49.83 54.29 8.23
CA ASN A 486 49.98 55.74 8.41
C ASN A 486 51.23 56.09 9.24
N ARG A 487 51.52 55.32 10.31
CA ARG A 487 52.74 55.50 11.12
C ARG A 487 54.01 55.32 10.27
N ALA A 488 54.03 54.31 9.39
CA ALA A 488 55.16 54.08 8.49
C ALA A 488 55.35 55.23 7.49
N MET A 489 54.27 55.80 6.98
CA MET A 489 54.31 56.94 6.05
C MET A 489 54.89 58.21 6.68
N ILE A 490 54.48 58.53 7.92
CA ILE A 490 54.98 59.69 8.66
C ILE A 490 56.49 59.57 8.91
N LEU A 491 56.97 58.38 9.29
CA LEU A 491 58.39 58.13 9.51
C LEU A 491 59.22 58.33 8.22
N ARG A 492 58.73 57.84 7.08
CA ARG A 492 59.38 58.09 5.77
C ARG A 492 59.47 59.58 5.45
N HIS A 493 58.40 60.34 5.69
CA HIS A 493 58.40 61.77 5.44
C HIS A 493 59.37 62.54 6.36
N LYS A 494 59.50 62.14 7.63
CA LYS A 494 60.50 62.71 8.55
C LYS A 494 61.94 62.44 8.09
N VAL A 495 62.23 61.22 7.64
CA VAL A 495 63.55 60.87 7.10
C VAL A 495 63.86 61.69 5.85
N GLN A 496 62.88 61.83 4.94
CA GLN A 496 63.06 62.62 3.73
C GLN A 496 63.34 64.10 4.03
N LYS A 497 62.57 64.72 4.95
CA LYS A 497 62.82 66.11 5.37
C LYS A 497 64.21 66.33 5.97
N LYS A 498 64.69 65.39 6.80
CA LYS A 498 66.05 65.45 7.34
C LYS A 498 67.10 65.38 6.22
N TYR A 499 66.88 64.52 5.23
CA TYR A 499 67.77 64.40 4.07
C TYR A 499 67.78 65.66 3.21
N ASP A 500 66.62 66.22 2.91
CA ASP A 500 66.50 67.43 2.10
C ASP A 500 67.17 68.62 2.79
N ALA A 501 67.01 68.74 4.12
CA ALA A 501 67.68 69.77 4.93
C ALA A 501 69.21 69.63 4.87
N ALA A 502 69.74 68.41 5.09
CA ALA A 502 71.18 68.15 5.00
C ALA A 502 71.73 68.43 3.60
N ALA A 503 71.01 68.05 2.54
CA ALA A 503 71.41 68.33 1.16
C ALA A 503 71.48 69.82 0.87
N ALA A 504 70.55 70.62 1.40
CA ALA A 504 70.59 72.08 1.27
C ALA A 504 71.81 72.67 2.00
N THR A 505 72.16 72.18 3.20
CA THR A 505 73.33 72.64 3.93
C THR A 505 74.63 72.33 3.18
N VAL A 506 74.76 71.10 2.66
CA VAL A 506 75.91 70.69 1.83
C VAL A 506 76.08 71.60 0.62
N ASN A 507 75.00 71.91 -0.09
CA ASN A 507 75.05 72.76 -1.27
C ASN A 507 75.41 74.23 -0.99
N SER A 508 75.29 74.68 0.27
CA SER A 508 75.62 76.05 0.67
C SER A 508 77.09 76.24 1.08
N LEU A 509 77.86 75.15 1.16
CA LEU A 509 79.28 75.21 1.53
C LEU A 509 80.08 75.96 0.46
N LYS A 510 80.94 76.89 0.91
CA LYS A 510 81.88 77.62 0.05
C LYS A 510 83.30 77.05 0.18
N PRO A 511 84.17 77.24 -0.82
CA PRO A 511 85.60 76.99 -0.64
C PRO A 511 86.11 77.69 0.62
N ASP A 512 87.00 77.04 1.34
CA ASP A 512 87.51 77.36 2.69
C ASP A 512 86.64 77.01 3.90
N ALA A 513 85.42 76.47 3.71
CA ALA A 513 84.59 75.93 4.80
C ALA A 513 85.27 74.77 5.54
N TRP A 514 85.06 74.65 6.86
CA TRP A 514 85.56 73.53 7.66
C TRP A 514 84.43 72.55 7.97
N VAL A 515 84.63 71.28 7.61
CA VAL A 515 83.69 70.20 7.89
C VAL A 515 84.42 69.07 8.59
N THR A 516 83.85 68.58 9.69
CA THR A 516 84.37 67.43 10.42
C THR A 516 83.93 66.16 9.71
N LEU A 517 84.90 65.42 9.17
CA LEU A 517 84.65 64.21 8.39
C LEU A 517 85.28 63.01 9.11
N SER A 518 84.52 61.92 9.19
CA SER A 518 84.97 60.63 9.73
C SER A 518 85.72 59.86 8.64
N ILE A 519 87.00 60.15 8.46
CA ILE A 519 87.83 59.63 7.35
C ILE A 519 88.45 58.25 7.68
N MET A 520 88.68 57.96 8.96
CA MET A 520 89.10 56.67 9.48
C MET A 520 88.19 56.29 10.66
N GLU A 521 87.87 55.01 10.81
CA GLU A 521 86.88 54.47 11.77
C GLU A 521 86.79 55.29 13.08
N GLY A 522 85.72 56.09 13.19
CA GLY A 522 85.35 56.82 14.40
C GLY A 522 86.12 58.11 14.70
N VAL A 523 87.21 58.45 13.99
CA VAL A 523 87.95 59.69 14.24
C VAL A 523 87.45 60.81 13.34
N GLN A 524 86.71 61.71 13.96
CA GLN A 524 86.22 62.94 13.34
C GLN A 524 87.37 63.94 13.18
N THR A 525 87.76 64.20 11.92
CA THR A 525 88.87 65.11 11.61
C THR A 525 88.35 66.38 10.92
N PRO A 526 88.68 67.57 11.44
CA PRO A 526 88.29 68.82 10.81
C PRO A 526 89.07 68.99 9.51
N CYS A 527 88.34 69.00 8.40
CA CYS A 527 88.90 69.13 7.07
C CYS A 527 88.42 70.42 6.42
N LYS A 528 89.33 71.10 5.72
CA LYS A 528 89.00 72.31 4.98
C LYS A 528 88.51 71.91 3.59
N LEU A 529 87.41 72.48 3.15
CA LEU A 529 86.88 72.33 1.80
C LEU A 529 87.73 73.18 0.85
N VAL A 530 88.60 72.54 0.08
CA VAL A 530 89.58 73.27 -0.75
C VAL A 530 89.03 73.56 -2.14
N ALA A 531 88.17 72.69 -2.66
CA ALA A 531 87.58 72.89 -3.97
C ALA A 531 86.19 72.26 -4.06
N ILE A 532 85.31 72.92 -4.81
CA ILE A 532 84.02 72.38 -5.23
C ILE A 532 84.07 72.30 -6.75
N ILE A 533 84.06 71.09 -7.29
CA ILE A 533 84.03 70.88 -8.72
C ILE A 533 82.56 70.97 -9.16
N ALA A 534 82.21 72.08 -9.80
CA ALA A 534 80.81 72.36 -10.19
C ALA A 534 80.26 71.37 -11.23
N SER A 535 81.10 70.79 -12.10
CA SER A 535 80.66 69.90 -13.19
C SER A 535 80.08 68.57 -12.70
N ASN A 536 80.50 68.08 -11.52
CA ASN A 536 80.05 66.83 -10.93
C ASN A 536 79.62 66.98 -9.46
N GLN A 537 79.47 68.22 -8.97
CA GLN A 537 79.13 68.56 -7.58
C GLN A 537 79.91 67.76 -6.54
N THR A 538 81.22 67.70 -6.75
CA THR A 538 82.12 66.95 -5.89
C THR A 538 82.92 67.88 -5.00
N TYR A 539 82.90 67.58 -3.70
CA TYR A 539 83.50 68.38 -2.64
C TYR A 539 84.83 67.74 -2.23
N ILE A 540 85.92 68.48 -2.42
CA ILE A 540 87.28 68.01 -2.14
C ILE A 540 87.78 68.63 -0.85
N PHE A 541 88.06 67.79 0.12
CA PHE A 541 88.51 68.19 1.45
C PHE A 541 89.99 67.91 1.61
N ALA A 542 90.71 68.82 2.27
CA ALA A 542 92.12 68.67 2.62
C ALA A 542 92.35 68.83 4.14
N ASN A 543 93.48 68.30 4.62
CA ASN A 543 93.91 68.46 6.01
C ASN A 543 94.60 69.82 6.23
N ARG A 544 94.98 70.12 7.49
CA ARG A 544 95.73 71.33 7.87
C ARG A 544 97.07 71.51 7.11
N ALA A 545 97.62 70.46 6.53
CA ALA A 545 98.85 70.49 5.73
C ALA A 545 98.61 70.72 4.23
N GLY A 546 97.36 70.89 3.80
CA GLY A 546 96.99 71.13 2.40
C GLY A 546 96.92 69.88 1.51
N LEU A 547 97.03 68.68 2.09
CA LEU A 547 96.89 67.41 1.35
C LEU A 547 95.43 66.99 1.27
N LYS A 548 94.98 66.59 0.08
CA LYS A 548 93.62 66.06 -0.15
C LYS A 548 93.39 64.80 0.69
N VAL A 549 92.30 64.78 1.45
CA VAL A 549 91.94 63.70 2.39
C VAL A 549 90.68 62.95 1.95
N ALA A 550 89.69 63.65 1.41
CA ALA A 550 88.45 63.03 0.99
C ALA A 550 87.81 63.74 -0.20
N GLU A 551 87.02 62.99 -0.95
CA GLU A 551 86.23 63.44 -2.08
C GLU A 551 84.83 62.84 -1.94
N TYR A 552 83.81 63.69 -1.76
CA TYR A 552 82.43 63.25 -1.57
C TYR A 552 81.50 63.96 -2.56
N SER A 553 80.48 63.25 -3.03
CA SER A 553 79.36 63.87 -3.73
C SER A 553 78.46 64.62 -2.75
N ALA A 554 77.69 65.60 -3.25
CA ALA A 554 76.67 66.30 -2.46
C ALA A 554 75.72 65.34 -1.71
N SER A 555 75.28 64.26 -2.36
CA SER A 555 74.38 63.25 -1.80
C SER A 555 75.02 62.39 -0.71
N GLN A 556 76.29 62.00 -0.90
CA GLN A 556 77.03 61.23 0.11
C GLN A 556 77.28 62.08 1.36
N LEU A 557 77.70 63.33 1.17
CA LEU A 557 77.91 64.25 2.29
C LEU A 557 76.60 64.53 3.04
N ALA A 558 75.48 64.72 2.32
CA ALA A 558 74.16 64.91 2.91
C ALA A 558 73.70 63.69 3.72
N HIS A 559 73.90 62.49 3.18
CA HIS A 559 73.58 61.26 3.91
C HIS A 559 74.46 61.10 5.16
N MET A 560 75.75 61.42 5.09
CA MET A 560 76.66 61.37 6.24
C MET A 560 76.21 62.33 7.35
N ILE A 561 75.76 63.54 7.01
CA ILE A 561 75.18 64.50 7.96
C ILE A 561 73.88 63.97 8.58
N VAL A 562 72.97 63.37 7.78
CA VAL A 562 71.70 62.79 8.29
C VAL A 562 71.96 61.64 9.25
N THR A 563 73.01 60.86 9.01
CA THR A 563 73.44 59.75 9.87
C THR A 563 74.34 60.18 11.04
N GLU A 564 74.49 61.49 11.29
CA GLU A 564 75.31 62.07 12.38
C GLU A 564 76.81 61.72 12.31
N ASN A 565 77.31 61.33 11.13
CA ASN A 565 78.71 60.92 10.92
C ASN A 565 79.65 62.06 10.50
N SER A 566 79.13 63.28 10.34
CA SER A 566 79.87 64.49 9.98
C SER A 566 79.13 65.75 10.43
N GLU A 567 79.87 66.76 10.89
CA GLU A 567 79.33 68.04 11.37
C GLU A 567 80.03 69.21 10.67
N ILE A 568 79.28 70.23 10.24
CA ILE A 568 79.83 71.41 9.57
C ILE A 568 80.24 72.41 10.66
N LEU A 569 81.53 72.76 10.73
CA LEU A 569 82.08 73.65 11.76
C LEU A 569 82.07 75.12 11.33
N ASP A 570 82.35 75.40 10.06
CA ASP A 570 82.40 76.76 9.51
C ASP A 570 82.03 76.70 8.02
N THR A 571 81.16 77.60 7.58
CA THR A 571 80.67 77.68 6.19
C THR A 571 81.57 78.52 5.28
N GLY A 572 82.65 79.12 5.80
CA GLY A 572 83.60 79.95 5.06
C GLY A 572 83.10 81.38 4.79
N ALA A 573 81.97 81.78 5.38
CA ALA A 573 81.33 83.08 5.18
C ALA A 573 81.64 84.12 6.28
N GLU A 574 82.28 83.72 7.38
CA GLU A 574 82.43 84.58 8.56
C GLU A 574 83.61 85.57 8.48
N PHE A 575 84.61 85.31 7.63
CA PHE A 575 85.82 86.17 7.54
C PHE A 575 85.61 87.45 6.70
N GLU A 576 84.84 87.38 5.60
CA GLU A 576 84.47 88.56 4.80
C GLU A 576 83.51 89.51 5.55
N SER A 577 82.65 88.93 6.41
CA SER A 577 81.73 89.69 7.26
C SER A 577 82.46 90.51 8.33
N ALA A 578 83.48 89.93 8.99
CA ALA A 578 84.25 90.61 10.03
C ALA A 578 85.14 91.76 9.49
N LEU A 579 85.70 91.62 8.28
CA LEU A 579 86.49 92.67 7.61
C LEU A 579 85.63 93.87 7.19
N ALA A 580 84.37 93.65 6.81
CA ALA A 580 83.44 94.74 6.49
C ALA A 580 83.07 95.58 7.73
N THR A 581 82.94 94.95 8.91
CA THR A 581 82.55 95.63 10.16
C THR A 581 83.66 96.49 10.76
N VAL A 582 84.94 96.10 10.60
CA VAL A 582 86.09 96.86 11.15
C VAL A 582 86.41 98.11 10.29
N VAL A 583 86.15 98.05 8.98
CA VAL A 583 86.39 99.18 8.06
C VAL A 583 85.28 100.24 8.15
N SER A 584 84.06 99.88 8.58
CA SER A 584 83.01 100.86 8.89
C SER A 584 83.22 101.57 10.23
N GLY A 585 83.69 100.86 11.27
CA GLY A 585 83.93 101.44 12.61
C GLY A 585 85.00 102.54 12.64
N LEU A 586 86.07 102.40 11.85
CA LEU A 586 87.18 103.39 11.81
C LEU A 586 86.85 104.71 11.09
N ARG A 587 85.68 104.82 10.43
CA ARG A 587 85.20 106.07 9.80
C ARG A 587 84.19 106.86 10.65
N GLU A 588 83.58 106.25 11.67
CA GLU A 588 82.60 106.90 12.55
C GLU A 588 83.24 107.60 13.76
N ASP A 589 84.44 107.17 14.20
CA ASP A 589 85.15 107.74 15.36
C ASP A 589 85.83 109.12 15.14
N LYS A 590 85.68 109.73 13.97
CA LYS A 590 86.19 111.10 13.68
C LYS A 590 85.13 112.20 13.75
N SER A 591 83.89 111.85 14.05
CA SER A 591 82.77 112.79 14.06
C SER A 591 81.77 112.43 15.15
N LYS A 592 82.11 112.65 16.42
CA LYS A 592 81.15 113.01 17.48
C LYS A 592 81.82 113.52 18.75
N SER A 593 81.12 114.45 19.37
CA SER A 593 81.50 115.42 20.39
C SER A 593 81.64 114.80 21.79
N TYR A 594 82.45 115.44 22.64
CA TYR A 594 82.85 115.07 24.01
C TYR A 594 81.70 114.98 25.04
N GLU A 595 80.44 115.17 24.64
CA GLU A 595 79.27 115.31 25.53
C GLU A 595 78.43 114.03 25.71
N GLU A 596 78.72 112.93 25.01
CA GLU A 596 78.02 111.64 25.19
C GLU A 596 78.79 110.63 26.08
N LEU A 597 79.94 111.01 26.65
CA LEU A 597 80.85 110.14 27.41
C LEU A 597 80.85 110.34 28.94
N THR A 598 79.96 111.14 29.50
CA THR A 598 79.81 111.29 30.95
C THR A 598 78.34 111.31 31.36
N GLY A 599 77.80 110.15 31.68
CA GLY A 599 76.58 110.07 32.49
C GLY A 599 76.89 110.41 33.94
N ASP A 600 76.17 111.40 34.48
CA ASP A 600 75.77 111.59 35.89
C ASP A 600 74.95 112.91 35.91
N SER A 601 73.80 113.09 36.56
CA SER A 601 73.13 112.38 37.65
C SER A 601 71.71 112.95 37.82
N SER A 602 70.67 112.11 37.99
CA SER A 602 69.45 112.25 38.84
C SER A 602 68.33 111.34 38.37
#